data_AF-A0A968FWP2-F1
#
_entry.id   AF-A0A968FWP2-F1
#
_cell.length_a   1.000
_cell.length_b   1.000
_cell.length_c   1.000
_cell.angle_alpha   90.00
_cell.angle_beta   90.00
_cell.angle_gamma   90.00
#
_symmetry.space_group_name_H-M   'P 1'
#
loop_
_entity.id
_entity.type
_entity.pdbx_description
1 polymer ?
#
loop_
_entity_poly.entity_id
_entity_poly.type
_entity_poly.pdbx_seq_one_letter_code
_entity_poly.pdbx_strand_id
1 'polypeptide(L)'
;MFVFDPMTQGLEMLAQRDLQKAENLFLRIINDPYAQKEELVKARHYLNDIRDCQAGVKTLDFDSYRRVVKKEDVSLDKVLQVLEEIYFLPIQTYPEFDRAIDDKIPNVIGRIKQIKIRDILARDDLFEKIEKEGIQRIQKTLDKKKSNGEAVSSFDIYRWKTLYRKFIEQINPLLLERHLELLEYILETGEIQLLDDPKLTILTPKYRWIIENTLKIKWYLLRSYFFKAKSEIQAQFRKKEGTRKYWEEVKYKKIRIFESCGFSESNIQKFLYIDKLNYKTLEEIYEFARQYGLTLIPRDVSLALRGVNKAKDHIKERGGFLMGTRKQFQDQLVALGFSPDNSYKIARQAKRSNNHQISDAFRLALQVAEEEIYWYRIPSQSEKLKRDIETQCLKHLSTVRIHLFERGRLNKLLLQSGKPLIRRYLIQIYGPNVVNLHCYFRLETIHQYYKLKFFQYHAQHVPSVSELIKISRKEFQPILLEGYRGFLKKKRLNIPQSLYEALTRHQSVTGWEDPYTTPEEKLLLKFWFLLD
;
A
#
# COMPACT_ATOMS: atom_id res chain seq x y z
N MET A 1 -36.06 -44.84 6.22
CA MET A 1 -36.56 -43.54 6.67
C MET A 1 -35.37 -42.66 7.01
N PHE A 2 -34.82 -41.97 6.00
CA PHE A 2 -34.03 -40.77 6.22
C PHE A 2 -34.94 -39.74 6.83
N VAL A 3 -34.47 -39.13 7.91
CA VAL A 3 -35.31 -38.30 8.72
C VAL A 3 -34.86 -36.87 8.55
N PHE A 4 -35.60 -36.15 7.69
CA PHE A 4 -35.30 -34.77 7.28
C PHE A 4 -35.52 -33.77 8.42
N ASP A 5 -36.44 -34.12 9.32
CA ASP A 5 -36.61 -33.63 10.68
C ASP A 5 -37.40 -34.73 11.42
N PRO A 6 -36.79 -35.50 12.34
CA PRO A 6 -37.50 -36.58 13.03
C PRO A 6 -38.68 -36.14 13.86
N MET A 7 -38.64 -34.90 14.34
CA MET A 7 -39.72 -34.33 15.10
C MET A 7 -40.90 -34.06 14.19
N THR A 8 -40.67 -33.32 13.09
CA THR A 8 -41.73 -32.95 12.15
C THR A 8 -42.28 -34.18 11.42
N GLN A 9 -41.43 -35.10 10.97
CA GLN A 9 -41.88 -36.35 10.34
C GLN A 9 -42.61 -37.25 11.34
N GLY A 10 -42.14 -37.34 12.58
CA GLY A 10 -42.84 -38.05 13.65
C GLY A 10 -44.23 -37.47 13.88
N LEU A 11 -44.35 -36.14 13.89
CA LEU A 11 -45.62 -35.42 14.01
C LEU A 11 -46.54 -35.57 12.79
N GLU A 12 -45.99 -35.61 11.58
CA GLU A 12 -46.74 -35.90 10.36
C GLU A 12 -47.32 -37.32 10.37
N MET A 13 -46.52 -38.32 10.75
CA MET A 13 -46.97 -39.70 10.90
C MET A 13 -48.03 -39.81 12.01
N LEU A 14 -47.81 -39.12 13.14
CA LEU A 14 -48.78 -39.03 14.24
C LEU A 14 -50.10 -38.41 13.77
N ALA A 15 -50.05 -37.31 13.01
CA ALA A 15 -51.23 -36.65 12.43
C ALA A 15 -51.93 -37.50 11.35
N GLN A 16 -51.21 -38.41 10.69
CA GLN A 16 -51.74 -39.39 9.72
C GLN A 16 -52.24 -40.69 10.38
N ARG A 17 -52.17 -40.79 11.72
CA ARG A 17 -52.55 -41.97 12.53
C ARG A 17 -51.61 -43.18 12.38
N ASP A 18 -50.41 -43.01 11.84
CA ASP A 18 -49.39 -44.06 11.75
C ASP A 18 -48.53 -44.09 13.03
N LEU A 19 -49.12 -44.59 14.12
CA LEU A 19 -48.53 -44.58 15.48
C LEU A 19 -47.21 -45.34 15.56
N GLN A 20 -47.08 -46.45 14.82
CA GLN A 20 -45.90 -47.31 14.87
C GLN A 20 -44.68 -46.65 14.20
N LYS A 21 -44.89 -45.95 13.08
CA LYS A 21 -43.81 -45.17 12.45
C LYS A 21 -43.47 -43.92 13.25
N ALA A 22 -44.46 -43.23 13.80
CA ALA A 22 -44.24 -42.07 14.67
C ALA A 22 -43.40 -42.44 15.91
N GLU A 23 -43.71 -43.56 16.57
CA GLU A 23 -42.97 -44.04 17.75
C GLU A 23 -41.50 -44.32 17.43
N ASN A 24 -41.22 -45.02 16.33
CA ASN A 24 -39.86 -45.32 15.89
C ASN A 24 -39.03 -44.06 15.60
N LEU A 25 -39.66 -42.98 15.12
CA LEU A 25 -39.00 -41.72 14.85
C LEU A 25 -38.68 -40.95 16.13
N PHE A 26 -39.61 -40.88 17.08
CA PHE A 26 -39.36 -40.23 18.37
C PHE A 26 -38.33 -40.98 19.21
N LEU A 27 -38.31 -42.33 19.15
CA LEU A 27 -37.25 -43.14 19.77
C LEU A 27 -35.85 -42.82 19.21
N ARG A 28 -35.74 -42.56 17.90
CA ARG A 28 -34.46 -42.17 17.29
C ARG A 28 -33.95 -40.83 17.79
N ILE A 29 -34.84 -39.85 18.02
CA ILE A 29 -34.47 -38.55 18.60
C ILE A 29 -33.94 -38.73 20.03
N ILE A 30 -34.62 -39.55 20.83
CA ILE A 30 -34.22 -39.82 22.22
C ILE A 30 -32.85 -40.50 22.28
N ASN A 31 -32.53 -41.31 21.29
CA ASN A 31 -31.28 -42.05 21.19
C ASN A 31 -30.16 -41.30 20.45
N ASP A 32 -30.41 -40.07 19.97
CA ASP A 32 -29.40 -39.26 19.28
C ASP A 32 -28.55 -38.46 20.30
N PRO A 33 -27.23 -38.70 20.37
CA PRO A 33 -26.34 -38.00 21.30
C PRO A 33 -26.18 -36.50 21.03
N TYR A 34 -26.62 -36.01 19.87
CA TYR A 34 -26.52 -34.60 19.47
C TYR A 34 -27.87 -33.85 19.50
N ALA A 35 -28.96 -34.50 19.92
CA ALA A 35 -30.28 -33.88 19.98
C ALA A 35 -30.36 -32.72 20.99
N GLN A 36 -31.03 -31.63 20.63
CA GLN A 36 -31.18 -30.49 21.52
C GLN A 36 -32.10 -30.85 22.71
N LYS A 37 -31.83 -30.28 23.89
CA LYS A 37 -32.60 -30.56 25.12
C LYS A 37 -34.11 -30.30 24.94
N GLU A 38 -34.48 -29.28 24.18
CA GLU A 38 -35.88 -28.97 23.85
C GLU A 38 -36.52 -30.03 22.94
N GLU A 39 -35.77 -30.57 21.98
CA GLU A 39 -36.23 -31.65 21.10
C GLU A 39 -36.42 -32.94 21.89
N LEU A 40 -35.51 -33.29 22.79
CA LEU A 40 -35.64 -34.47 23.65
C LEU A 40 -36.89 -34.43 24.53
N VAL A 41 -37.23 -33.26 25.08
CA VAL A 41 -38.45 -33.08 25.90
C VAL A 41 -39.70 -33.27 25.04
N LYS A 42 -39.75 -32.68 23.84
CA LYS A 42 -40.88 -32.84 22.91
C LYS A 42 -41.03 -34.28 22.42
N ALA A 43 -39.92 -34.94 22.06
CA ALA A 43 -39.93 -36.34 21.62
C ALA A 43 -40.47 -37.27 22.70
N ARG A 44 -40.05 -37.08 23.96
CA ARG A 44 -40.59 -37.84 25.10
C ARG A 44 -42.07 -37.60 25.33
N HIS A 45 -42.53 -36.36 25.19
CA HIS A 45 -43.94 -36.01 25.33
C HIS A 45 -44.81 -36.74 24.29
N TYR A 46 -44.47 -36.64 23.00
CA TYR A 46 -45.23 -37.31 21.93
C TYR A 46 -45.15 -38.84 22.01
N LEU A 47 -44.02 -39.38 22.47
CA LEU A 47 -43.84 -40.81 22.65
C LEU A 47 -44.67 -41.35 23.82
N ASN A 48 -44.79 -40.59 24.92
CA ASN A 48 -45.72 -40.94 26.00
C ASN A 48 -47.17 -40.86 25.53
N ASP A 49 -47.53 -39.84 24.74
CA ASP A 49 -48.87 -39.73 24.15
C ASP A 49 -49.22 -40.96 23.29
N ILE A 50 -48.29 -41.47 22.47
CA ILE A 50 -48.49 -42.70 21.70
C ILE A 50 -48.70 -43.90 22.63
N ARG A 51 -47.86 -44.05 23.65
CA ARG A 51 -47.93 -45.19 24.59
C ARG A 51 -49.20 -45.19 25.43
N ASP A 52 -49.63 -44.04 25.92
CA ASP A 52 -50.89 -43.88 26.67
C ASP A 52 -52.11 -44.17 25.78
N CYS A 53 -52.01 -43.88 24.48
CA CYS A 53 -53.03 -44.23 23.50
C CYS A 53 -53.08 -45.74 23.22
N GLN A 54 -51.92 -46.38 23.04
CA GLN A 54 -51.82 -47.84 22.85
C GLN A 54 -52.28 -48.62 24.09
N ALA A 55 -52.06 -48.09 25.28
CA ALA A 55 -52.51 -48.68 26.55
C ALA A 55 -54.01 -48.44 26.85
N GLY A 56 -54.72 -47.68 26.00
CA GLY A 56 -56.15 -47.38 26.18
C GLY A 56 -56.46 -46.33 27.25
N VAL A 57 -55.45 -45.60 27.74
CA VAL A 57 -55.57 -44.61 28.82
C VAL A 57 -55.98 -43.22 28.29
N LYS A 58 -55.64 -42.90 27.03
CA LYS A 58 -55.83 -41.57 26.44
C LYS A 58 -56.26 -41.62 24.97
N THR A 59 -57.23 -40.80 24.58
CA THR A 59 -57.59 -40.54 23.18
C THR A 59 -56.79 -39.35 22.64
N LEU A 60 -56.12 -39.54 21.50
CA LEU A 60 -55.29 -38.52 20.86
C LEU A 60 -56.11 -37.57 19.99
N ASP A 61 -55.92 -36.26 20.14
CA ASP A 61 -56.45 -35.24 19.22
C ASP A 61 -55.51 -35.09 18.02
N PHE A 62 -55.79 -35.84 16.95
CA PHE A 62 -55.01 -35.80 15.71
C PHE A 62 -55.04 -34.44 15.00
N ASP A 63 -56.09 -33.63 15.19
CA ASP A 63 -56.21 -32.31 14.58
C ASP A 63 -55.36 -31.26 15.31
N SER A 64 -55.03 -31.50 16.59
CA SER A 64 -54.02 -30.69 17.30
C SER A 64 -52.62 -30.88 16.71
N TYR A 65 -52.20 -32.12 16.45
CA TYR A 65 -50.90 -32.42 15.84
C TYR A 65 -50.81 -31.90 14.41
N ARG A 66 -51.90 -32.00 13.63
CA ARG A 66 -51.99 -31.41 12.28
C ARG A 66 -51.83 -29.89 12.29
N ARG A 67 -52.30 -29.20 13.35
CA ARG A 67 -52.10 -27.75 13.54
C ARG A 67 -50.67 -27.38 13.92
N VAL A 68 -49.95 -28.28 14.62
CA VAL A 68 -48.53 -28.10 14.96
C VAL A 68 -47.66 -28.23 13.71
N VAL A 69 -47.90 -29.25 12.88
CA VAL A 69 -47.18 -29.45 11.60
C VAL A 69 -47.33 -28.23 10.66
N LYS A 70 -48.53 -27.64 10.57
CA LYS A 70 -48.78 -26.44 9.76
C LYS A 70 -48.14 -25.15 10.28
N LYS A 71 -47.67 -25.12 11.54
CA LYS A 71 -47.04 -23.94 12.16
C LYS A 71 -45.52 -23.94 12.08
N GLU A 72 -44.89 -25.05 11.69
CA GLU A 72 -43.44 -25.13 11.47
C GLU A 72 -43.05 -24.65 10.06
N ASP A 73 -43.49 -23.45 9.67
CA ASP A 73 -42.75 -22.72 8.65
C ASP A 73 -41.33 -22.52 9.20
N VAL A 74 -40.32 -22.93 8.43
CA VAL A 74 -38.90 -22.85 8.78
C VAL A 74 -38.52 -21.38 8.95
N SER A 75 -38.76 -20.81 10.14
CA SER A 75 -38.49 -19.40 10.42
C SER A 75 -36.98 -19.15 10.35
N LEU A 76 -36.60 -18.15 9.54
CA LEU A 76 -35.22 -17.67 9.45
C LEU A 76 -34.78 -16.91 10.71
N ASP A 77 -35.65 -16.73 11.71
CA ASP A 77 -35.38 -15.92 12.90
C ASP A 77 -34.07 -16.28 13.61
N LYS A 78 -33.76 -17.56 13.77
CA LYS A 78 -32.50 -18.00 14.42
C LYS A 78 -31.27 -17.61 13.59
N VAL A 79 -31.36 -17.70 12.26
CA VAL A 79 -30.31 -17.27 11.34
C VAL A 79 -30.12 -15.75 11.40
N LEU A 80 -31.23 -15.00 11.36
CA LEU A 80 -31.22 -13.55 11.43
C LEU A 80 -30.70 -13.05 12.79
N GLN A 81 -31.00 -13.75 13.88
CA GLN A 81 -30.48 -13.43 15.22
C GLN A 81 -28.95 -13.59 15.29
N VAL A 82 -28.39 -14.65 14.71
CA VAL A 82 -26.92 -14.84 14.67
C VAL A 82 -26.25 -13.72 13.88
N LEU A 83 -26.81 -13.35 12.73
CA LEU A 83 -26.30 -12.23 11.92
C LEU A 83 -26.37 -10.89 12.69
N GLU A 84 -27.47 -10.67 13.40
CA GLU A 84 -27.64 -9.50 14.26
C GLU A 84 -26.58 -9.46 15.38
N GLU A 85 -26.38 -10.57 16.09
CA GLU A 85 -25.37 -10.68 17.16
C GLU A 85 -23.97 -10.35 16.65
N ILE A 86 -23.55 -10.95 15.53
CA ILE A 86 -22.22 -10.73 14.96
C ILE A 86 -22.06 -9.28 14.47
N TYR A 87 -23.11 -8.68 13.90
CA TYR A 87 -23.08 -7.30 13.45
C TYR A 87 -22.74 -6.33 14.60
N PHE A 88 -23.28 -6.54 15.80
CA PHE A 88 -23.05 -5.66 16.96
C PHE A 88 -21.77 -5.96 17.74
N LEU A 89 -21.02 -7.01 17.42
CA LEU A 89 -19.73 -7.28 18.06
C LEU A 89 -18.68 -6.20 17.71
N PRO A 90 -17.72 -5.88 18.59
CA PRO A 90 -16.68 -4.87 18.35
C PRO A 90 -15.55 -5.39 17.43
N ILE A 91 -15.91 -6.04 16.33
CA ILE A 91 -15.00 -6.66 15.34
C ILE A 91 -14.65 -5.66 14.24
N GLN A 92 -13.40 -5.62 13.78
CA GLN A 92 -12.95 -4.67 12.74
C GLN A 92 -12.21 -5.33 11.57
N THR A 93 -11.61 -6.52 11.75
CA THR A 93 -10.79 -7.16 10.71
C THR A 93 -11.48 -8.36 10.06
N TYR A 94 -11.16 -8.65 8.80
CA TYR A 94 -11.72 -9.82 8.08
C TYR A 94 -11.51 -11.16 8.84
N PRO A 95 -10.31 -11.45 9.40
CA PRO A 95 -10.09 -12.70 10.15
C PRO A 95 -10.86 -12.78 11.48
N GLU A 96 -11.28 -11.65 12.05
CA GLU A 96 -12.15 -11.64 13.23
C GLU A 96 -13.60 -11.94 12.83
N PHE A 97 -14.07 -11.45 11.67
CA PHE A 97 -15.38 -11.83 11.13
C PHE A 97 -15.43 -13.33 10.82
N ASP A 98 -14.39 -13.87 10.18
CA ASP A 98 -14.30 -15.30 9.85
C ASP A 98 -14.45 -16.15 11.13
N ARG A 99 -13.69 -15.83 12.19
CA ARG A 99 -13.77 -16.52 13.49
C ARG A 99 -15.13 -16.39 14.17
N ALA A 100 -15.70 -15.19 14.20
CA ALA A 100 -17.00 -14.98 14.86
C ALA A 100 -18.14 -15.71 14.14
N ILE A 101 -18.06 -15.84 12.82
CA ILE A 101 -19.01 -16.61 12.02
C ILE A 101 -18.81 -18.10 12.30
N ASP A 102 -17.58 -18.60 12.27
CA ASP A 102 -17.27 -20.01 12.52
C ASP A 102 -17.73 -20.47 13.91
N ASP A 103 -17.58 -19.64 14.94
CA ASP A 103 -18.03 -19.94 16.31
C ASP A 103 -19.56 -19.99 16.43
N LYS A 104 -20.29 -19.20 15.63
CA LYS A 104 -21.75 -19.04 15.76
C LYS A 104 -22.55 -19.88 14.77
N ILE A 105 -21.94 -20.31 13.66
CA ILE A 105 -22.56 -21.18 12.66
C ILE A 105 -23.13 -22.47 13.27
N PRO A 106 -22.44 -23.22 14.16
CA PRO A 106 -22.97 -24.45 14.76
C PRO A 106 -24.36 -24.30 15.38
N ASN A 107 -24.69 -23.13 15.93
CA ASN A 107 -25.99 -22.85 16.53
C ASN A 107 -27.14 -22.80 15.51
N VAL A 108 -26.82 -22.54 14.24
CA VAL A 108 -27.77 -22.42 13.13
C VAL A 108 -27.63 -23.53 12.09
N ILE A 109 -26.57 -24.36 12.15
CA ILE A 109 -26.35 -25.50 11.22
C ILE A 109 -27.60 -26.36 11.11
N GLY A 110 -28.21 -26.75 12.25
CA GLY A 110 -29.41 -27.60 12.24
C GLY A 110 -30.56 -26.99 11.45
N ARG A 111 -30.77 -25.67 11.58
CA ARG A 111 -31.81 -24.94 10.84
C ARG A 111 -31.47 -24.73 9.38
N ILE A 112 -30.21 -24.46 9.06
CA ILE A 112 -29.73 -24.33 7.68
C ILE A 112 -29.87 -25.67 6.94
N LYS A 113 -29.57 -26.80 7.60
CA LYS A 113 -29.71 -28.15 7.03
C LYS A 113 -31.17 -28.58 6.81
N GLN A 114 -32.13 -27.93 7.48
CA GLN A 114 -33.57 -28.14 7.27
C GLN A 114 -34.11 -27.41 6.04
N ILE A 115 -33.34 -26.47 5.46
CA ILE A 115 -33.81 -25.71 4.29
C ILE A 115 -33.71 -26.58 3.04
N LYS A 116 -34.87 -26.90 2.45
CA LYS A 116 -34.96 -27.57 1.15
C LYS A 116 -34.66 -26.57 0.04
N ILE A 117 -33.52 -26.73 -0.63
CA ILE A 117 -33.20 -25.98 -1.84
C ILE A 117 -33.60 -26.81 -3.04
N ARG A 118 -34.64 -26.33 -3.75
CA ARG A 118 -35.20 -27.01 -4.93
C ARG A 118 -34.55 -26.60 -6.23
N ASP A 119 -33.89 -25.45 -6.31
CA ASP A 119 -33.11 -25.00 -7.47
C ASP A 119 -32.26 -23.78 -7.09
N ILE A 120 -31.54 -23.23 -8.08
CA ILE A 120 -30.70 -22.04 -7.92
C ILE A 120 -31.54 -20.81 -7.59
N LEU A 121 -32.72 -20.68 -8.19
CA LEU A 121 -33.57 -19.51 -7.98
C LEU A 121 -34.08 -19.49 -6.55
N ALA A 122 -34.51 -20.64 -6.01
CA ALA A 122 -34.89 -20.80 -4.61
C ALA A 122 -33.73 -20.52 -3.65
N ARG A 123 -32.50 -20.88 -4.02
CA ARG A 123 -31.30 -20.51 -3.24
C ARG A 123 -31.02 -19.01 -3.29
N ASP A 124 -31.05 -18.41 -4.47
CA ASP A 124 -30.78 -16.98 -4.65
C ASP A 124 -31.87 -16.15 -3.97
N ASP A 125 -33.13 -16.57 -4.06
CA ASP A 125 -34.27 -16.00 -3.33
C ASP A 125 -34.11 -16.14 -1.82
N LEU A 126 -33.62 -17.29 -1.34
CA LEU A 126 -33.30 -17.48 0.08
C LEU A 126 -32.21 -16.50 0.54
N PHE A 127 -31.14 -16.38 -0.23
CA PHE A 127 -30.06 -15.43 0.04
C PHE A 127 -30.57 -13.99 0.04
N GLU A 128 -31.32 -13.58 -0.98
CA GLU A 128 -31.94 -12.25 -1.02
C GLU A 128 -32.90 -12.00 0.16
N LYS A 129 -33.66 -13.00 0.60
CA LYS A 129 -34.52 -12.91 1.77
C LYS A 129 -33.69 -12.70 3.04
N ILE A 130 -32.66 -13.52 3.26
CA ILE A 130 -31.75 -13.35 4.41
C ILE A 130 -31.10 -11.97 4.39
N GLU A 131 -30.67 -11.49 3.21
CA GLU A 131 -30.07 -10.16 3.07
C GLU A 131 -31.05 -9.05 3.46
N LYS A 132 -32.26 -9.05 2.91
CA LYS A 132 -33.28 -8.01 3.16
C LYS A 132 -33.80 -8.05 4.59
N GLU A 133 -34.16 -9.22 5.09
CA GLU A 133 -34.69 -9.40 6.45
C GLU A 133 -33.63 -9.11 7.51
N GLY A 134 -32.36 -9.46 7.24
CA GLY A 134 -31.24 -9.13 8.11
C GLY A 134 -31.01 -7.63 8.26
N ILE A 135 -31.05 -6.88 7.15
CA ILE A 135 -30.97 -5.41 7.17
C ILE A 135 -32.12 -4.83 8.00
N GLN A 136 -33.35 -5.27 7.74
CA GLN A 136 -34.53 -4.77 8.46
C GLN A 136 -34.44 -5.03 9.96
N ARG A 137 -33.94 -6.20 10.36
CA ARG A 137 -33.78 -6.57 11.76
C ARG A 137 -32.74 -5.68 12.46
N ILE A 138 -31.57 -5.50 11.85
CA ILE A 138 -30.52 -4.63 12.38
C ILE A 138 -31.02 -3.18 12.50
N GLN A 139 -31.70 -2.67 11.47
CA GLN A 139 -32.29 -1.32 11.50
C GLN A 139 -33.29 -1.16 12.65
N LYS A 140 -34.21 -2.12 12.84
CA LYS A 140 -35.15 -2.12 13.97
C LYS A 140 -34.44 -2.10 15.32
N THR A 141 -33.32 -2.81 15.46
CA THR A 141 -32.56 -2.83 16.71
C THR A 141 -31.78 -1.53 16.94
N LEU A 142 -31.23 -0.92 15.88
CA LEU A 142 -30.62 0.40 15.95
C LEU A 142 -31.65 1.47 16.38
N ASP A 143 -32.87 1.43 15.83
CA ASP A 143 -33.96 2.36 16.17
C ASP A 143 -34.42 2.21 17.62
N LYS A 144 -34.47 0.96 18.13
CA LYS A 144 -34.76 0.67 19.55
C LYS A 144 -33.68 1.22 20.47
N LYS A 145 -32.40 0.99 20.16
CA LYS A 145 -31.28 1.50 20.97
C LYS A 145 -31.20 3.03 20.96
N LYS A 146 -31.52 3.66 19.82
CA LYS A 146 -31.63 5.13 19.69
C LYS A 146 -32.74 5.69 20.58
N SER A 147 -33.89 5.03 20.63
CA SER A 147 -35.00 5.40 21.52
C SER A 147 -34.65 5.25 23.01
N ASN A 148 -33.71 4.37 23.35
CA ASN A 148 -33.25 4.13 24.72
C ASN A 148 -32.09 5.05 25.17
N GLY A 149 -31.68 6.02 24.36
CA GLY A 149 -30.63 6.99 24.71
C GLY A 149 -29.19 6.45 24.64
N GLU A 150 -28.97 5.27 24.06
CA GLU A 150 -27.63 4.73 23.84
C GLU A 150 -26.92 5.48 22.70
N ALA A 151 -25.59 5.65 22.82
CA ALA A 151 -24.76 6.19 21.75
C ALA A 151 -24.64 5.16 20.62
N VAL A 152 -25.51 5.26 19.61
CA VAL A 152 -25.59 4.28 18.52
C VAL A 152 -25.04 4.87 17.22
N SER A 153 -24.06 4.19 16.64
CA SER A 153 -23.60 4.47 15.27
C SER A 153 -24.70 4.16 14.26
N SER A 154 -24.86 5.00 13.23
CA SER A 154 -25.75 4.74 12.10
C SER A 154 -25.47 3.38 11.45
N PHE A 155 -26.47 2.79 10.79
CA PHE A 155 -26.30 1.54 10.02
C PHE A 155 -25.11 1.63 9.05
N ASP A 156 -24.15 0.73 9.20
CA ASP A 156 -22.98 0.61 8.33
C ASP A 156 -23.22 -0.46 7.27
N ILE A 157 -23.53 -0.01 6.07
CA ILE A 157 -23.79 -0.86 4.91
C ILE A 157 -22.58 -1.71 4.52
N TYR A 158 -21.35 -1.23 4.74
CA TYR A 158 -20.13 -1.94 4.36
C TYR A 158 -19.81 -3.06 5.35
N ARG A 159 -20.06 -2.80 6.63
CA ARG A 159 -20.02 -3.83 7.67
C ARG A 159 -21.01 -4.95 7.39
N TRP A 160 -22.26 -4.60 7.08
CA TRP A 160 -23.28 -5.59 6.72
C TRP A 160 -22.87 -6.42 5.49
N LYS A 161 -22.42 -5.77 4.42
CA LYS A 161 -21.97 -6.45 3.20
C LYS A 161 -20.82 -7.43 3.46
N THR A 162 -19.89 -7.07 4.36
CA THR A 162 -18.77 -7.94 4.75
C THR A 162 -19.28 -9.15 5.50
N LEU A 163 -20.07 -8.94 6.56
CA LEU A 163 -20.67 -10.00 7.36
C LEU A 163 -21.48 -10.97 6.50
N TYR A 164 -22.39 -10.43 5.70
CA TYR A 164 -23.27 -11.22 4.85
C TYR A 164 -22.49 -12.04 3.82
N ARG A 165 -21.48 -11.45 3.16
CA ARG A 165 -20.61 -12.18 2.22
C ARG A 165 -19.92 -13.36 2.91
N LYS A 166 -19.27 -13.12 4.05
CA LYS A 166 -18.54 -14.15 4.79
C LYS A 166 -19.46 -15.26 5.31
N PHE A 167 -20.65 -14.89 5.77
CA PHE A 167 -21.68 -15.83 6.19
C PHE A 167 -22.13 -16.75 5.05
N ILE A 168 -22.41 -16.18 3.87
CA ILE A 168 -22.79 -16.95 2.68
C ILE A 168 -21.63 -17.85 2.20
N GLU A 169 -20.38 -17.37 2.25
CA GLU A 169 -19.20 -18.18 1.92
C GLU A 169 -19.10 -19.45 2.78
N GLN A 170 -19.43 -19.36 4.07
CA GLN A 170 -19.38 -20.50 4.98
C GLN A 170 -20.59 -21.44 4.88
N ILE A 171 -21.78 -20.90 4.59
CA ILE A 171 -23.02 -21.71 4.56
C ILE A 171 -23.26 -22.40 3.23
N ASN A 172 -22.80 -21.80 2.14
CA ASN A 172 -23.01 -22.35 0.81
C ASN A 172 -22.43 -23.79 0.65
N PRO A 173 -21.23 -24.13 1.18
CA PRO A 173 -20.75 -25.52 1.23
C PRO A 173 -21.65 -26.46 2.04
N LEU A 174 -22.18 -26.02 3.19
CA LEU A 174 -23.04 -26.82 4.05
C LEU A 174 -24.38 -27.16 3.38
N LEU A 175 -24.96 -26.17 2.69
CA LEU A 175 -26.17 -26.35 1.87
C LEU A 175 -25.92 -27.31 0.70
N LEU A 176 -24.73 -27.24 0.10
CA LEU A 176 -24.33 -28.11 -1.00
C LEU A 176 -24.16 -29.57 -0.56
N GLU A 177 -23.45 -29.80 0.55
CA GLU A 177 -23.25 -31.12 1.14
C GLU A 177 -24.60 -31.75 1.51
N ARG A 178 -25.50 -30.96 2.13
CA ARG A 178 -26.85 -31.44 2.45
C ARG A 178 -27.67 -31.81 1.22
N HIS A 179 -27.54 -31.04 0.13
CA HIS A 179 -28.24 -31.34 -1.11
C HIS A 179 -27.68 -32.62 -1.77
N LEU A 180 -26.36 -32.83 -1.71
CA LEU A 180 -25.69 -34.06 -2.16
C LEU A 180 -26.19 -35.29 -1.40
N GLU A 181 -26.25 -35.22 -0.07
CA GLU A 181 -26.79 -36.30 0.78
C GLU A 181 -28.24 -36.67 0.41
N LEU A 182 -29.08 -35.67 0.14
CA LEU A 182 -30.48 -35.87 -0.26
C LEU A 182 -30.56 -36.63 -1.60
N LEU A 183 -29.70 -36.28 -2.54
CA LEU A 183 -29.64 -36.92 -3.85
C LEU A 183 -29.14 -38.36 -3.78
N GLU A 184 -28.13 -38.64 -2.95
CA GLU A 184 -27.66 -40.00 -2.63
C GLU A 184 -28.80 -40.85 -2.07
N TYR A 185 -29.53 -40.32 -1.08
CA TYR A 185 -30.64 -41.04 -0.48
C TYR A 185 -31.76 -41.36 -1.47
N ILE A 186 -32.11 -40.43 -2.36
CA ILE A 186 -33.17 -40.64 -3.35
C ILE A 186 -32.78 -41.69 -4.39
N LEU A 187 -31.48 -41.80 -4.72
CA LEU A 187 -30.98 -42.89 -5.56
C LEU A 187 -31.11 -44.25 -4.87
N GLU A 188 -30.79 -44.32 -3.58
CA GLU A 188 -30.82 -45.56 -2.81
C GLU A 188 -32.25 -46.05 -2.52
N THR A 189 -33.17 -45.13 -2.22
CA THR A 189 -34.53 -45.47 -1.75
C THR A 189 -35.61 -45.32 -2.81
N GLY A 190 -35.37 -44.55 -3.86
CA GLY A 190 -36.36 -44.24 -4.90
C GLY A 190 -37.46 -43.26 -4.45
N GLU A 191 -37.35 -42.65 -3.26
CA GLU A 191 -38.32 -41.71 -2.68
C GLU A 191 -38.26 -40.32 -3.37
N ILE A 192 -38.63 -40.25 -4.66
CA ILE A 192 -38.53 -39.02 -5.48
C ILE A 192 -39.41 -37.85 -4.98
N GLN A 193 -40.41 -38.14 -4.16
CA GLN A 193 -41.31 -37.15 -3.56
C GLN A 193 -40.57 -36.14 -2.67
N LEU A 194 -39.37 -36.49 -2.17
CA LEU A 194 -38.53 -35.62 -1.36
C LEU A 194 -37.91 -34.44 -2.13
N LEU A 195 -37.97 -34.46 -3.47
CA LEU A 195 -37.58 -33.33 -4.33
C LEU A 195 -38.64 -32.21 -4.32
N ASP A 196 -39.83 -32.44 -3.73
CA ASP A 196 -40.98 -31.52 -3.68
C ASP A 196 -41.40 -30.95 -5.06
N ASP A 197 -41.16 -31.66 -6.17
CA ASP A 197 -41.65 -31.28 -7.50
C ASP A 197 -43.02 -31.95 -7.75
N PRO A 198 -44.11 -31.17 -7.90
CA PRO A 198 -45.45 -31.72 -8.09
C PRO A 198 -45.61 -32.53 -9.39
N LYS A 199 -44.66 -32.44 -10.33
CA LYS A 199 -44.64 -33.22 -11.58
C LYS A 199 -43.93 -34.55 -11.46
N LEU A 200 -43.25 -34.81 -10.33
CA LEU A 200 -42.46 -36.02 -10.12
C LEU A 200 -43.22 -37.03 -9.27
N THR A 201 -43.66 -38.11 -9.92
CA THR A 201 -44.34 -39.21 -9.25
C THR A 201 -43.49 -40.49 -9.18
N ILE A 202 -42.54 -40.70 -10.11
CA ILE A 202 -41.72 -41.93 -10.21
C ILE A 202 -40.27 -41.61 -10.62
N LEU A 203 -39.31 -42.33 -10.03
CA LEU A 203 -37.87 -42.25 -10.34
C LEU A 203 -37.55 -42.95 -11.68
N THR A 204 -37.68 -42.22 -12.80
CA THR A 204 -37.38 -42.75 -14.14
C THR A 204 -35.87 -42.97 -14.37
N PRO A 205 -35.46 -43.85 -15.31
CA PRO A 205 -34.05 -44.05 -15.68
C PRO A 205 -33.32 -42.75 -16.05
N LYS A 206 -34.05 -41.81 -16.66
CA LYS A 206 -33.56 -40.46 -16.98
C LYS A 206 -33.16 -39.69 -15.72
N TYR A 207 -33.97 -39.76 -14.65
CA TYR A 207 -33.69 -39.07 -13.39
C TYR A 207 -32.60 -39.75 -12.59
N ARG A 208 -32.56 -41.09 -12.58
CA ARG A 208 -31.45 -41.85 -11.98
C ARG A 208 -30.10 -41.45 -12.57
N TRP A 209 -29.98 -41.43 -13.90
CA TRP A 209 -28.76 -41.00 -14.58
C TRP A 209 -28.38 -39.55 -14.27
N ILE A 210 -29.34 -38.63 -14.17
CA ILE A 210 -29.07 -37.22 -13.81
C ILE A 210 -28.48 -37.12 -12.40
N ILE A 211 -29.07 -37.83 -11.43
CA ILE A 211 -28.61 -37.78 -10.04
C ILE A 211 -27.20 -38.40 -9.91
N GLU A 212 -26.96 -39.56 -10.53
CA GLU A 212 -25.64 -40.22 -10.49
C GLU A 212 -24.50 -39.36 -11.06
N ASN A 213 -24.73 -38.68 -12.18
CA ASN A 213 -23.73 -37.76 -12.75
C ASN A 213 -23.49 -36.54 -11.85
N THR A 214 -24.54 -36.07 -11.19
CA THR A 214 -24.50 -34.92 -10.29
C THR A 214 -23.61 -35.21 -9.08
N LEU A 215 -23.74 -36.40 -8.48
CA LEU A 215 -22.87 -36.90 -7.41
C LEU A 215 -21.41 -37.05 -7.85
N LYS A 216 -21.18 -37.64 -9.03
CA LYS A 216 -19.82 -37.86 -9.57
C LYS A 216 -19.02 -36.57 -9.73
N ILE A 217 -19.69 -35.49 -10.14
CA ILE A 217 -18.96 -34.28 -10.50
C ILE A 217 -18.84 -33.30 -9.31
N LYS A 218 -19.64 -33.46 -8.24
CA LYS A 218 -19.68 -32.67 -6.97
C LYS A 218 -19.88 -31.14 -7.11
N TRP A 219 -19.40 -30.55 -8.20
CA TRP A 219 -19.35 -29.13 -8.51
C TRP A 219 -20.60 -28.62 -9.25
N TYR A 220 -21.44 -29.51 -9.79
CA TYR A 220 -22.63 -29.13 -10.55
C TYR A 220 -23.91 -29.03 -9.70
N LEU A 221 -23.89 -29.33 -8.39
CA LEU A 221 -25.06 -29.19 -7.52
C LEU A 221 -25.42 -27.76 -7.15
N LEU A 222 -24.50 -26.80 -7.30
CA LEU A 222 -24.86 -25.37 -7.33
C LEU A 222 -25.79 -25.03 -8.52
N ARG A 223 -26.17 -26.02 -9.36
CA ARG A 223 -26.96 -25.88 -10.58
C ARG A 223 -28.09 -26.90 -10.78
N SER A 224 -28.36 -27.82 -9.85
CA SER A 224 -29.00 -29.10 -10.21
C SER A 224 -30.41 -29.36 -9.68
N TYR A 225 -31.39 -28.64 -10.21
CA TYR A 225 -32.65 -29.32 -10.53
C TYR A 225 -32.97 -29.15 -12.00
N PHE A 226 -32.65 -30.21 -12.71
CA PHE A 226 -32.53 -30.33 -14.15
C PHE A 226 -33.87 -30.34 -14.93
N PHE A 227 -34.97 -29.84 -14.38
CA PHE A 227 -36.28 -30.37 -14.77
C PHE A 227 -37.03 -29.65 -15.90
N LYS A 228 -36.50 -28.52 -16.39
CA LYS A 228 -37.00 -27.83 -17.60
C LYS A 228 -35.87 -27.42 -18.56
N ALA A 229 -34.66 -27.32 -18.03
CA ALA A 229 -33.55 -26.63 -18.65
C ALA A 229 -32.85 -27.39 -19.79
N LYS A 230 -32.82 -28.74 -19.89
CA LYS A 230 -32.15 -29.38 -21.06
C LYS A 230 -32.80 -28.98 -22.40
N SER A 231 -34.12 -28.81 -22.40
CA SER A 231 -34.91 -28.42 -23.58
C SER A 231 -34.80 -26.91 -23.89
N GLU A 232 -34.61 -26.06 -22.88
CA GLU A 232 -34.38 -24.61 -23.03
C GLU A 232 -32.90 -24.26 -23.24
N ILE A 233 -31.95 -25.06 -22.71
CA ILE A 233 -30.49 -24.92 -22.85
C ILE A 233 -30.04 -25.22 -24.28
N GLN A 234 -30.67 -26.18 -24.99
CA GLN A 234 -30.46 -26.33 -26.43
C GLN A 234 -30.90 -25.09 -27.25
N ALA A 235 -31.82 -24.27 -26.71
CA ALA A 235 -32.23 -22.99 -27.31
C ALA A 235 -31.49 -21.75 -26.73
N GLN A 236 -30.92 -21.86 -25.52
CA GLN A 236 -30.29 -20.77 -24.75
C GLN A 236 -28.75 -20.79 -24.75
N PHE A 237 -28.08 -21.70 -25.48
CA PHE A 237 -26.67 -21.52 -25.91
C PHE A 237 -26.47 -20.32 -26.88
N ARG A 238 -27.30 -19.28 -26.77
CA ARG A 238 -27.02 -17.90 -27.20
C ARG A 238 -26.22 -17.16 -26.11
N LYS A 239 -24.93 -17.50 -26.02
CA LYS A 239 -23.79 -16.68 -25.53
C LYS A 239 -23.75 -16.05 -24.10
N LYS A 240 -24.80 -15.97 -23.27
CA LYS A 240 -24.75 -15.12 -22.03
C LYS A 240 -24.49 -15.81 -20.67
N GLU A 241 -24.67 -17.12 -20.50
CA GLU A 241 -24.60 -17.75 -19.16
C GLU A 241 -23.24 -18.34 -18.76
N GLY A 242 -22.39 -18.70 -19.73
CA GLY A 242 -21.01 -19.18 -19.45
C GLY A 242 -20.13 -18.08 -18.85
N THR A 243 -20.40 -16.82 -19.20
CA THR A 243 -19.69 -15.63 -18.71
C THR A 243 -19.98 -15.37 -17.22
N ARG A 244 -21.24 -15.45 -16.76
CA ARG A 244 -21.61 -15.09 -15.37
C ARG A 244 -20.86 -15.92 -14.30
N LYS A 245 -20.74 -17.25 -14.51
CA LYS A 245 -20.02 -18.15 -13.60
C LYS A 245 -18.53 -17.81 -13.50
N TYR A 246 -17.90 -17.53 -14.63
CA TYR A 246 -16.51 -17.07 -14.69
C TYR A 246 -16.33 -15.73 -13.97
N TRP A 247 -17.27 -14.79 -14.14
CA TRP A 247 -17.21 -13.47 -13.49
C TRP A 247 -17.33 -13.54 -11.97
N GLU A 248 -18.18 -14.42 -11.43
CA GLU A 248 -18.30 -14.63 -9.98
C GLU A 248 -17.02 -15.22 -9.37
N GLU A 249 -16.45 -16.27 -9.98
CA GLU A 249 -15.20 -16.87 -9.51
C GLU A 249 -14.04 -15.85 -9.54
N VAL A 250 -13.91 -15.12 -10.64
CA VAL A 250 -12.91 -14.05 -10.80
C VAL A 250 -13.12 -12.93 -9.78
N LYS A 251 -14.37 -12.59 -9.45
CA LYS A 251 -14.70 -11.58 -8.43
C LYS A 251 -14.22 -12.02 -7.05
N TYR A 252 -14.49 -13.25 -6.63
CA TYR A 252 -14.05 -13.77 -5.33
C TYR A 252 -12.52 -13.84 -5.22
N LYS A 253 -11.82 -14.28 -6.27
CA LYS A 253 -10.35 -14.29 -6.27
C LYS A 253 -9.76 -12.89 -6.09
N LYS A 254 -10.34 -11.85 -6.69
CA LYS A 254 -9.93 -10.45 -6.48
C LYS A 254 -10.17 -10.00 -5.04
N ILE A 255 -11.33 -10.32 -4.47
CA ILE A 255 -11.70 -9.97 -3.08
C ILE A 255 -10.67 -10.53 -2.10
N ARG A 256 -10.28 -11.81 -2.24
CA ARG A 256 -9.26 -12.42 -1.36
C ARG A 256 -7.94 -11.67 -1.36
N ILE A 257 -7.46 -11.23 -2.54
CA ILE A 257 -6.24 -10.41 -2.63
C ILE A 257 -6.41 -9.11 -1.86
N PHE A 258 -7.54 -8.41 -2.05
CA PHE A 258 -7.81 -7.16 -1.34
C PHE A 258 -7.93 -7.32 0.19
N GLU A 259 -8.61 -8.36 0.65
CA GLU A 259 -8.73 -8.69 2.08
C GLU A 259 -7.36 -8.99 2.69
N SER A 260 -6.51 -9.78 1.99
CA SER A 260 -5.14 -10.07 2.44
C SER A 260 -4.25 -8.82 2.56
N CYS A 261 -4.58 -7.77 1.79
CA CYS A 261 -3.88 -6.49 1.83
C CYS A 261 -4.53 -5.48 2.78
N GLY A 262 -5.62 -5.84 3.48
CA GLY A 262 -6.31 -4.96 4.43
C GLY A 262 -7.08 -3.81 3.78
N PHE A 263 -7.58 -3.97 2.55
CA PHE A 263 -8.38 -2.93 1.90
C PHE A 263 -9.73 -2.80 2.61
N SER A 264 -10.24 -1.56 2.74
CA SER A 264 -11.61 -1.35 3.21
C SER A 264 -12.63 -1.82 2.18
N GLU A 265 -13.79 -2.27 2.66
CA GLU A 265 -14.87 -2.76 1.80
C GLU A 265 -15.34 -1.70 0.78
N SER A 266 -15.33 -0.41 1.14
CA SER A 266 -15.59 0.70 0.20
C SER A 266 -14.61 0.71 -0.99
N ASN A 267 -13.32 0.52 -0.73
CA ASN A 267 -12.30 0.44 -1.77
C ASN A 267 -12.47 -0.82 -2.62
N ILE A 268 -12.79 -1.97 -2.01
CA ILE A 268 -13.05 -3.23 -2.72
C ILE A 268 -14.21 -3.03 -3.70
N GLN A 269 -15.35 -2.52 -3.23
CA GLN A 269 -16.51 -2.25 -4.09
C GLN A 269 -16.11 -1.32 -5.25
N LYS A 270 -15.41 -0.22 -4.97
CA LYS A 270 -14.93 0.70 -6.00
C LYS A 270 -14.09 0.01 -7.08
N PHE A 271 -13.16 -0.87 -6.71
CA PHE A 271 -12.31 -1.57 -7.68
C PHE A 271 -13.01 -2.74 -8.39
N LEU A 272 -14.03 -3.34 -7.76
CA LEU A 272 -14.85 -4.39 -8.38
C LEU A 272 -15.82 -3.83 -9.43
N TYR A 273 -16.40 -2.65 -9.20
CA TYR A 273 -17.32 -2.00 -10.16
C TYR A 273 -16.61 -1.35 -11.35
N ILE A 274 -15.29 -1.13 -11.25
CA ILE A 274 -14.49 -0.70 -12.40
C ILE A 274 -14.16 -1.95 -13.22
N ASP A 275 -15.02 -2.26 -14.20
CA ASP A 275 -14.96 -3.44 -15.10
C ASP A 275 -13.59 -3.69 -15.78
N LYS A 276 -12.66 -2.74 -15.70
CA LYS A 276 -11.33 -2.79 -16.32
C LYS A 276 -10.25 -3.50 -15.49
N LEU A 277 -10.48 -3.81 -14.22
CA LEU A 277 -9.45 -4.50 -13.41
C LEU A 277 -9.41 -5.99 -13.75
N ASN A 278 -8.45 -6.44 -14.57
CA ASN A 278 -8.23 -7.86 -14.82
C ASN A 278 -7.64 -8.56 -13.56
N TYR A 279 -8.12 -9.75 -13.22
CA TYR A 279 -7.57 -10.55 -12.11
C TYR A 279 -6.08 -10.85 -12.31
N LYS A 280 -5.66 -11.23 -13.53
CA LYS A 280 -4.25 -11.52 -13.82
C LYS A 280 -3.34 -10.32 -13.55
N THR A 281 -3.83 -9.11 -13.84
CA THR A 281 -3.11 -7.87 -13.55
C THR A 281 -3.02 -7.59 -12.06
N LEU A 282 -4.09 -7.85 -11.30
CA LEU A 282 -4.11 -7.70 -9.85
C LEU A 282 -3.16 -8.70 -9.17
N GLU A 283 -3.17 -9.95 -9.60
CA GLU A 283 -2.28 -11.02 -9.14
C GLU A 283 -0.80 -10.68 -9.45
N GLU A 284 -0.52 -10.19 -10.65
CA GLU A 284 0.84 -9.79 -11.06
C GLU A 284 1.40 -8.66 -10.18
N ILE A 285 0.63 -7.61 -9.90
CA ILE A 285 1.11 -6.52 -9.03
C ILE A 285 1.17 -6.95 -7.56
N TYR A 286 0.32 -7.89 -7.14
CA TYR A 286 0.31 -8.43 -5.78
C TYR A 286 1.57 -9.25 -5.51
N GLU A 287 1.90 -10.20 -6.38
CA GLU A 287 3.13 -10.98 -6.28
C GLU A 287 4.37 -10.08 -6.38
N PHE A 288 4.33 -9.10 -7.28
CA PHE A 288 5.40 -8.12 -7.39
C PHE A 288 5.59 -7.32 -6.09
N ALA A 289 4.52 -6.87 -5.42
CA ALA A 289 4.63 -6.18 -4.13
C ALA A 289 5.19 -7.09 -3.02
N ARG A 290 4.77 -8.36 -2.98
CA ARG A 290 5.29 -9.35 -2.02
C ARG A 290 6.78 -9.61 -2.16
N GLN A 291 7.31 -9.61 -3.39
CA GLN A 291 8.76 -9.74 -3.63
C GLN A 291 9.59 -8.66 -2.94
N TYR A 292 9.02 -7.46 -2.71
CA TYR A 292 9.67 -6.37 -1.99
C TYR A 292 9.23 -6.26 -0.52
N GLY A 293 8.50 -7.25 0.00
CA GLY A 293 7.97 -7.22 1.37
C GLY A 293 6.90 -6.15 1.60
N LEU A 294 6.22 -5.70 0.55
CA LEU A 294 5.20 -4.64 0.62
C LEU A 294 3.79 -5.20 0.43
N THR A 295 2.82 -4.58 1.09
CA THR A 295 1.39 -4.79 0.83
C THR A 295 0.88 -3.79 -0.22
N LEU A 296 -0.08 -4.24 -1.04
CA LEU A 296 -0.75 -3.35 -1.99
C LEU A 296 -1.54 -2.27 -1.26
N ILE A 297 -1.62 -1.09 -1.86
CA ILE A 297 -2.52 -0.01 -1.42
C ILE A 297 -3.45 0.42 -2.57
N PRO A 298 -4.57 1.12 -2.30
CA PRO A 298 -5.52 1.55 -3.33
C PRO A 298 -4.89 2.33 -4.50
N ARG A 299 -3.81 3.07 -4.23
CA ARG A 299 -3.07 3.80 -5.27
C ARG A 299 -2.39 2.87 -6.28
N ASP A 300 -1.79 1.76 -5.84
CA ASP A 300 -1.11 0.82 -6.74
C ASP A 300 -2.09 0.21 -7.74
N VAL A 301 -3.26 -0.20 -7.23
CA VAL A 301 -4.34 -0.78 -8.04
C VAL A 301 -4.90 0.26 -9.01
N SER A 302 -5.06 1.50 -8.56
CA SER A 302 -5.48 2.61 -9.42
C SER A 302 -4.47 2.93 -10.53
N LEU A 303 -3.17 2.78 -10.27
CA LEU A 303 -2.12 2.94 -11.27
C LEU A 303 -2.08 1.75 -12.23
N ALA A 304 -2.34 0.55 -11.75
CA ALA A 304 -2.38 -0.66 -12.58
C ALA A 304 -3.49 -0.58 -13.64
N LEU A 305 -4.63 0.03 -13.30
CA LEU A 305 -5.69 0.36 -14.27
C LEU A 305 -5.23 1.28 -15.41
N ARG A 306 -4.17 2.08 -15.20
CA ARG A 306 -3.55 2.97 -16.21
C ARG A 306 -2.33 2.33 -16.88
N GLY A 307 -1.91 1.15 -16.42
CA GLY A 307 -0.74 0.43 -16.91
C GLY A 307 0.01 -0.28 -15.78
N VAL A 308 0.25 -1.58 -15.94
CA VAL A 308 0.94 -2.45 -14.95
C VAL A 308 2.32 -1.91 -14.58
N ASN A 309 3.09 -1.44 -15.57
CA ASN A 309 4.43 -0.89 -15.34
C ASN A 309 4.39 0.33 -14.42
N LYS A 310 3.37 1.19 -14.52
CA LYS A 310 3.22 2.36 -13.62
C LYS A 310 2.96 1.94 -12.18
N ALA A 311 2.23 0.85 -11.97
CA ALA A 311 2.04 0.29 -10.63
C ALA A 311 3.34 -0.31 -10.09
N LYS A 312 4.06 -1.09 -10.90
CA LYS A 312 5.37 -1.65 -10.51
C LYS A 312 6.39 -0.57 -10.17
N ASP A 313 6.44 0.51 -10.96
CA ASP A 313 7.32 1.65 -10.68
C ASP A 313 6.97 2.31 -9.34
N HIS A 314 5.68 2.53 -9.07
CA HIS A 314 5.24 3.08 -7.79
C HIS A 314 5.53 2.15 -6.60
N ILE A 315 5.36 0.83 -6.78
CA ILE A 315 5.71 -0.18 -5.77
C ILE A 315 7.22 -0.14 -5.49
N LYS A 316 8.06 -0.06 -6.53
CA LYS A 316 9.51 0.10 -6.40
C LYS A 316 9.89 1.40 -5.70
N GLU A 317 9.24 2.53 -6.04
CA GLU A 317 9.46 3.81 -5.36
C GLU A 317 9.11 3.75 -3.87
N ARG A 318 8.01 3.08 -3.52
CA ARG A 318 7.66 2.80 -2.12
C ARG A 318 8.68 1.90 -1.42
N GLY A 319 9.25 0.94 -2.15
CA GLY A 319 10.36 0.10 -1.70
C GLY A 319 11.71 0.84 -1.61
N GLY A 320 11.74 2.15 -1.90
CA GLY A 320 12.93 2.98 -1.79
C GLY A 320 13.80 3.01 -3.05
N PHE A 321 13.38 2.39 -4.16
CA PHE A 321 14.13 2.42 -5.42
C PHE A 321 13.74 3.64 -6.26
N LEU A 322 14.73 4.39 -6.75
CA LEU A 322 14.48 5.47 -7.70
C LEU A 322 14.21 4.86 -9.08
N MET A 323 13.15 5.33 -9.75
CA MET A 323 12.76 4.87 -11.08
C MET A 323 12.61 6.05 -12.05
N GLY A 324 12.61 5.75 -13.35
CA GLY A 324 12.38 6.73 -14.42
C GLY A 324 13.33 7.93 -14.37
N THR A 325 12.76 9.13 -14.35
CA THR A 325 13.53 10.39 -14.40
C THR A 325 14.37 10.64 -13.15
N ARG A 326 13.97 10.10 -11.99
CA ARG A 326 14.76 10.21 -10.76
C ARG A 326 16.01 9.35 -10.82
N LYS A 327 15.90 8.15 -11.40
CA LYS A 327 17.07 7.28 -11.61
C LYS A 327 18.05 7.89 -12.60
N GLN A 328 17.55 8.38 -13.73
CA GLN A 328 18.36 9.11 -14.72
C GLN A 328 19.09 10.31 -14.09
N PHE A 329 18.41 11.04 -13.21
CA PHE A 329 19.02 12.16 -12.51
C PHE A 329 20.08 11.72 -11.48
N GLN A 330 19.85 10.62 -10.75
CA GLN A 330 20.88 10.03 -9.88
C GLN A 330 22.13 9.66 -10.71
N ASP A 331 21.95 8.98 -11.83
CA ASP A 331 23.06 8.53 -12.68
C ASP A 331 23.83 9.72 -13.27
N GLN A 332 23.13 10.79 -13.63
CA GLN A 332 23.74 12.06 -14.03
C GLN A 332 24.59 12.68 -12.90
N LEU A 333 24.10 12.69 -11.66
CA LEU A 333 24.85 13.22 -10.52
C LEU A 333 26.09 12.35 -10.22
N VAL A 334 25.98 11.03 -10.34
CA VAL A 334 27.12 10.11 -10.19
C VAL A 334 28.17 10.39 -11.27
N ALA A 335 27.76 10.59 -12.52
CA ALA A 335 28.67 10.96 -13.62
C ALA A 335 29.36 12.33 -13.38
N LEU A 336 28.69 13.26 -12.71
CA LEU A 336 29.28 14.54 -12.27
C LEU A 336 30.23 14.38 -11.06
N GLY A 337 30.30 13.18 -10.48
CA GLY A 337 31.21 12.85 -9.38
C GLY A 337 30.65 13.08 -7.98
N PHE A 338 29.32 13.10 -7.82
CA PHE A 338 28.68 13.00 -6.52
C PHE A 338 28.87 11.60 -5.93
N SER A 339 28.88 11.52 -4.60
CA SER A 339 28.80 10.22 -3.92
C SER A 339 27.49 9.46 -4.26
N PRO A 340 27.51 8.12 -4.30
CA PRO A 340 26.30 7.32 -4.53
C PRO A 340 25.17 7.62 -3.53
N ASP A 341 25.53 7.89 -2.27
CA ASP A 341 24.56 8.16 -1.20
C ASP A 341 23.90 9.53 -1.35
N ASN A 342 24.69 10.59 -1.62
CA ASN A 342 24.12 11.93 -1.78
C ASN A 342 23.40 12.08 -3.11
N SER A 343 23.89 11.46 -4.19
CA SER A 343 23.18 11.43 -5.48
C SER A 343 21.79 10.79 -5.32
N TYR A 344 21.69 9.69 -4.56
CA TYR A 344 20.40 9.09 -4.21
C TYR A 344 19.51 10.04 -3.40
N LYS A 345 20.05 10.64 -2.32
CA LYS A 345 19.28 11.56 -1.46
C LYS A 345 18.77 12.78 -2.23
N ILE A 346 19.62 13.39 -3.06
CA ILE A 346 19.27 14.54 -3.91
C ILE A 346 18.21 14.12 -4.93
N ALA A 347 18.40 13.02 -5.64
CA ALA A 347 17.45 12.57 -6.66
C ALA A 347 16.08 12.16 -6.07
N ARG A 348 16.06 11.71 -4.81
CA ARG A 348 14.82 11.43 -4.07
C ARG A 348 14.06 12.70 -3.67
N GLN A 349 14.79 13.72 -3.22
CA GLN A 349 14.21 14.95 -2.65
C GLN A 349 13.95 16.05 -3.68
N ALA A 350 14.72 16.09 -4.78
CA ALA A 350 14.61 17.14 -5.79
C ALA A 350 13.29 17.04 -6.58
N LYS A 351 12.67 18.20 -6.80
CA LYS A 351 11.56 18.34 -7.75
C LYS A 351 12.13 18.31 -9.17
N ARG A 352 11.43 17.64 -10.09
CA ARG A 352 11.85 17.43 -11.49
C ARG A 352 12.26 18.73 -12.22
N SER A 353 11.59 19.84 -11.92
CA SER A 353 11.88 21.16 -12.52
C SER A 353 13.27 21.71 -12.17
N ASN A 354 13.89 21.21 -11.10
CA ASN A 354 15.09 21.81 -10.52
C ASN A 354 16.36 20.95 -10.74
N ASN A 355 16.24 19.83 -11.45
CA ASN A 355 17.36 18.89 -11.70
C ASN A 355 18.52 19.58 -12.42
N HIS A 356 18.22 20.39 -13.44
CA HIS A 356 19.21 21.16 -14.20
C HIS A 356 19.88 22.22 -13.31
N GLN A 357 19.12 22.94 -12.49
CA GLN A 357 19.67 23.97 -11.60
C GLN A 357 20.72 23.41 -10.64
N ILE A 358 20.50 22.20 -10.10
CA ILE A 358 21.46 21.55 -9.19
C ILE A 358 22.72 21.13 -9.94
N SER A 359 22.55 20.48 -11.10
CA SER A 359 23.68 19.99 -11.91
C SER A 359 24.54 21.13 -12.44
N ASP A 360 23.90 22.19 -12.96
CA ASP A 360 24.57 23.33 -13.54
C ASP A 360 25.23 24.20 -12.47
N ALA A 361 24.59 24.38 -11.31
CA ALA A 361 25.22 25.09 -10.19
C ALA A 361 26.44 24.35 -9.67
N PHE A 362 26.40 23.01 -9.60
CA PHE A 362 27.56 22.20 -9.21
C PHE A 362 28.69 22.31 -10.23
N ARG A 363 28.39 22.16 -11.53
CA ARG A 363 29.39 22.30 -12.60
C ARG A 363 30.00 23.69 -12.60
N LEU A 364 29.18 24.74 -12.49
CA LEU A 364 29.64 26.11 -12.43
C LEU A 364 30.49 26.36 -11.18
N ALA A 365 30.11 25.79 -10.02
CA ALA A 365 30.89 25.96 -8.81
C ALA A 365 32.25 25.27 -8.89
N LEU A 366 32.35 24.11 -9.55
CA LEU A 366 33.63 23.46 -9.83
C LEU A 366 34.46 24.25 -10.82
N GLN A 367 33.87 24.74 -11.91
CA GLN A 367 34.57 25.58 -12.87
C GLN A 367 35.11 26.86 -12.21
N VAL A 368 34.28 27.57 -11.44
CA VAL A 368 34.71 28.77 -10.70
C VAL A 368 35.78 28.41 -9.67
N ALA A 369 35.64 27.28 -8.98
CA ALA A 369 36.67 26.81 -8.07
C ALA A 369 38.00 26.56 -8.80
N GLU A 370 38.00 25.93 -9.98
CA GLU A 370 39.19 25.72 -10.81
C GLU A 370 39.80 27.03 -11.31
N GLU A 371 38.96 27.94 -11.81
CA GLU A 371 39.33 29.28 -12.28
C GLU A 371 39.77 30.22 -11.15
N GLU A 372 39.59 29.84 -9.89
CA GLU A 372 39.97 30.68 -8.75
C GLU A 372 40.88 29.96 -7.75
N ILE A 373 41.19 28.69 -8.00
CA ILE A 373 42.00 27.81 -7.15
C ILE A 373 43.36 28.44 -6.85
N TYR A 374 43.94 29.16 -7.81
CA TYR A 374 45.22 29.86 -7.66
C TYR A 374 45.14 31.07 -6.72
N TRP A 375 43.99 31.75 -6.64
CA TRP A 375 43.77 32.85 -5.69
C TRP A 375 43.69 32.35 -4.26
N TYR A 376 43.06 31.20 -4.06
CA TYR A 376 42.86 30.59 -2.74
C TYR A 376 43.93 29.54 -2.41
N ARG A 377 44.91 29.31 -3.30
CA ARG A 377 45.99 28.32 -3.20
C ARG A 377 45.49 26.89 -3.00
N ILE A 378 44.30 26.57 -3.46
CA ILE A 378 43.71 25.24 -3.29
C ILE A 378 44.31 24.31 -4.36
N PRO A 379 44.71 23.06 -4.05
CA PRO A 379 45.13 22.11 -5.08
C PRO A 379 44.01 21.89 -6.10
N SER A 380 44.36 21.80 -7.39
CA SER A 380 43.40 21.60 -8.49
C SER A 380 42.53 20.34 -8.33
N GLN A 381 42.95 19.38 -7.51
CA GLN A 381 42.24 18.14 -7.21
C GLN A 381 41.81 18.03 -5.73
N SER A 382 41.28 19.11 -5.16
CA SER A 382 40.77 19.07 -3.78
C SER A 382 39.43 18.31 -3.69
N GLU A 383 39.52 17.01 -3.42
CA GLU A 383 38.35 16.16 -3.11
C GLU A 383 37.52 16.70 -1.94
N LYS A 384 38.15 17.39 -1.00
CA LYS A 384 37.48 18.03 0.13
C LYS A 384 36.54 19.14 -0.32
N LEU A 385 37.01 20.03 -1.20
CA LEU A 385 36.20 21.14 -1.71
C LEU A 385 35.00 20.62 -2.51
N LYS A 386 35.23 19.59 -3.34
CA LYS A 386 34.17 18.93 -4.10
C LYS A 386 33.07 18.39 -3.19
N ARG A 387 33.44 17.68 -2.10
CA ARG A 387 32.49 17.18 -1.09
C ARG A 387 31.76 18.31 -0.36
N ASP A 388 32.45 19.41 -0.07
CA ASP A 388 31.84 20.57 0.60
C ASP A 388 30.80 21.26 -0.30
N ILE A 389 31.07 21.41 -1.60
CA ILE A 389 30.13 21.91 -2.61
C ILE A 389 28.95 20.95 -2.77
N GLU A 390 29.22 19.64 -2.90
CA GLU A 390 28.20 18.59 -2.94
C GLU A 390 27.27 18.64 -1.71
N THR A 391 27.84 18.89 -0.53
CA THR A 391 27.07 19.05 0.71
C THR A 391 26.15 20.28 0.66
N GLN A 392 26.55 21.37 0.00
CA GLN A 392 25.65 22.51 -0.22
C GLN A 392 24.52 22.17 -1.20
N CYS A 393 24.80 21.40 -2.25
CA CYS A 393 23.78 20.91 -3.18
C CYS A 393 22.72 20.08 -2.46
N LEU A 394 23.12 19.19 -1.54
CA LEU A 394 22.19 18.42 -0.72
C LEU A 394 21.35 19.31 0.22
N LYS A 395 21.97 20.32 0.85
CA LYS A 395 21.29 21.17 1.84
C LYS A 395 20.26 22.13 1.24
N HIS A 396 20.55 22.69 0.06
CA HIS A 396 19.77 23.79 -0.50
C HIS A 396 18.96 23.42 -1.74
N LEU A 397 19.21 22.27 -2.36
CA LEU A 397 18.48 21.73 -3.51
C LEU A 397 18.15 22.83 -4.55
N SER A 398 16.88 23.26 -4.62
CA SER A 398 16.40 24.25 -5.60
C SER A 398 16.99 25.64 -5.47
N THR A 399 17.51 26.02 -4.30
CA THR A 399 18.12 27.33 -4.06
C THR A 399 19.64 27.27 -4.03
N VAL A 400 20.25 26.15 -4.45
CA VAL A 400 21.70 25.96 -4.39
C VAL A 400 22.47 27.06 -5.13
N ARG A 401 22.00 27.50 -6.29
CA ARG A 401 22.63 28.59 -7.06
C ARG A 401 22.68 29.90 -6.26
N ILE A 402 21.55 30.30 -5.67
CA ILE A 402 21.44 31.50 -4.83
C ILE A 402 22.40 31.38 -3.64
N HIS A 403 22.43 30.23 -2.98
CA HIS A 403 23.28 30.03 -1.82
C HIS A 403 24.78 30.04 -2.15
N LEU A 404 25.20 29.36 -3.22
CA LEU A 404 26.59 29.28 -3.62
C LEU A 404 27.11 30.63 -4.11
N PHE A 405 26.37 31.31 -4.99
CA PHE A 405 26.85 32.50 -5.69
C PHE A 405 26.34 33.80 -5.05
N GLU A 406 25.02 34.03 -4.98
CA GLU A 406 24.46 35.32 -4.50
C GLU A 406 24.70 35.55 -3.00
N ARG A 407 24.63 34.49 -2.19
CA ARG A 407 24.93 34.55 -0.75
C ARG A 407 26.39 34.26 -0.41
N GLY A 408 27.25 34.12 -1.41
CA GLY A 408 28.71 33.99 -1.25
C GLY A 408 29.18 32.74 -0.50
N ARG A 409 28.40 31.65 -0.43
CA ARG A 409 28.87 30.43 0.27
C ARG A 409 30.05 29.77 -0.41
N LEU A 410 30.13 29.85 -1.76
CA LEU A 410 31.27 29.32 -2.49
C LEU A 410 32.57 30.04 -2.07
N ASN A 411 32.55 31.37 -2.02
CA ASN A 411 33.68 32.17 -1.51
C ASN A 411 34.08 31.73 -0.08
N LYS A 412 33.09 31.54 0.81
CA LYS A 412 33.37 31.05 2.17
C LYS A 412 34.06 29.69 2.19
N LEU A 413 33.64 28.74 1.35
CA LEU A 413 34.27 27.41 1.24
C LEU A 413 35.70 27.49 0.69
N LEU A 414 35.92 28.35 -0.31
CA LEU A 414 37.24 28.58 -0.90
C LEU A 414 38.19 29.23 0.12
N LEU A 415 37.73 30.25 0.86
CA LEU A 415 38.47 30.85 1.97
C LEU A 415 38.85 29.79 3.01
N GLN A 416 37.89 28.98 3.47
CA GLN A 416 38.15 27.93 4.46
C GLN A 416 39.18 26.90 3.97
N SER A 417 39.18 26.61 2.67
CA SER A 417 40.12 25.66 2.07
C SER A 417 41.53 26.25 1.94
N GLY A 418 41.67 27.54 1.65
CA GLY A 418 42.95 28.24 1.51
C GLY A 418 43.60 28.67 2.83
N LYS A 419 42.79 28.93 3.87
CA LYS A 419 43.22 29.39 5.21
C LYS A 419 44.40 28.60 5.81
N PRO A 420 44.43 27.25 5.81
CA PRO A 420 45.55 26.49 6.34
C PRO A 420 46.90 26.80 5.66
N LEU A 421 46.90 27.09 4.35
CA LEU A 421 48.11 27.43 3.61
C LEU A 421 48.57 28.85 3.93
N ILE A 422 47.64 29.80 3.98
CA ILE A 422 47.92 31.17 4.41
C ILE A 422 48.50 31.15 5.83
N ARG A 423 47.92 30.35 6.73
CA ARG A 423 48.41 30.16 8.10
C ARG A 423 49.85 29.63 8.14
N ARG A 424 50.15 28.58 7.38
CA ARG A 424 51.51 28.02 7.30
C ARG A 424 52.52 29.08 6.83
N TYR A 425 52.14 29.87 5.82
CA TYR A 425 52.99 30.93 5.30
C TYR A 425 53.21 32.06 6.31
N LEU A 426 52.17 32.50 7.01
CA LEU A 426 52.30 33.50 8.08
C LEU A 426 53.23 33.02 9.21
N ILE A 427 53.11 31.74 9.59
CA ILE A 427 54.00 31.12 10.59
C ILE A 427 55.45 31.08 10.09
N GLN A 428 55.67 30.79 8.80
CA GLN A 428 57.01 30.77 8.23
C GLN A 428 57.69 32.15 8.27
N ILE A 429 56.93 33.22 7.98
CA ILE A 429 57.47 34.58 7.90
C ILE A 429 57.62 35.24 9.28
N TYR A 430 56.62 35.09 10.16
CA TYR A 430 56.55 35.81 11.44
C TYR A 430 56.73 34.92 12.68
N GLY A 431 56.92 33.61 12.49
CA GLY A 431 57.03 32.64 13.56
C GLY A 431 55.68 32.09 14.08
N PRO A 432 55.71 31.03 14.90
CA PRO A 432 54.52 30.29 15.33
C PRO A 432 53.53 31.11 16.18
N ASN A 433 54.02 32.12 16.90
CA ASN A 433 53.22 32.93 17.81
C ASN A 433 52.26 33.89 17.08
N VAL A 434 52.39 34.07 15.76
CA VAL A 434 51.52 34.95 14.97
C VAL A 434 50.05 34.57 15.05
N VAL A 435 49.74 33.29 15.25
CA VAL A 435 48.36 32.77 15.36
C VAL A 435 47.69 33.20 16.67
N ASN A 436 48.48 33.49 17.70
CA ASN A 436 47.98 33.89 19.02
C ASN A 436 47.67 35.40 19.11
N LEU A 437 47.96 36.16 18.05
CA LEU A 437 47.68 37.59 18.01
C LEU A 437 46.18 37.86 17.90
N HIS A 438 45.68 38.82 18.69
CA HIS A 438 44.27 39.25 18.62
C HIS A 438 43.86 39.73 17.21
N CYS A 439 44.79 40.23 16.41
CA CYS A 439 44.53 40.68 15.05
C CYS A 439 44.68 39.58 13.97
N TYR A 440 44.96 38.33 14.34
CA TYR A 440 45.25 37.25 13.40
C TYR A 440 44.16 37.04 12.32
N PHE A 441 42.88 37.18 12.70
CA PHE A 441 41.77 37.07 11.75
C PHE A 441 41.83 38.11 10.61
N ARG A 442 42.49 39.26 10.83
CA ARG A 442 42.71 40.29 9.79
C ARG A 442 43.86 39.93 8.86
N LEU A 443 44.83 39.14 9.34
CA LEU A 443 45.97 38.63 8.58
C LEU A 443 45.57 37.45 7.69
N GLU A 444 44.60 36.66 8.12
CA GLU A 444 44.11 35.46 7.43
C GLU A 444 43.20 35.78 6.23
N THR A 445 43.59 36.78 5.44
CA THR A 445 42.91 37.22 4.23
C THR A 445 43.84 37.13 3.04
N ILE A 446 43.27 36.88 1.86
CA ILE A 446 43.99 36.76 0.60
C ILE A 446 44.83 38.03 0.31
N HIS A 447 44.23 39.20 0.50
CA HIS A 447 44.91 40.48 0.27
C HIS A 447 46.16 40.69 1.14
N GLN A 448 46.13 40.27 2.41
CA GLN A 448 47.28 40.43 3.30
C GLN A 448 48.40 39.43 2.98
N TYR A 449 48.03 38.20 2.60
CA TYR A 449 48.97 37.23 2.06
C TYR A 449 49.69 37.78 0.81
N TYR A 450 48.97 38.44 -0.10
CA TYR A 450 49.56 39.02 -1.31
C TYR A 450 50.50 40.18 -1.08
N LYS A 451 50.12 41.14 -0.22
CA LYS A 451 51.03 42.21 0.19
C LYS A 451 52.33 41.63 0.74
N LEU A 452 52.23 40.59 1.57
CA LEU A 452 53.40 39.94 2.16
C LEU A 452 54.29 39.27 1.11
N LYS A 453 53.69 38.59 0.12
CA LYS A 453 54.41 38.01 -1.01
C LYS A 453 55.10 39.08 -1.87
N PHE A 454 54.44 40.20 -2.13
CA PHE A 454 55.06 41.32 -2.82
C PHE A 454 56.33 41.78 -2.10
N PHE A 455 56.27 42.02 -0.79
CA PHE A 455 57.44 42.43 -0.01
C PHE A 455 58.54 41.37 -0.01
N GLN A 456 58.19 40.08 0.03
CA GLN A 456 59.18 38.99 -0.08
C GLN A 456 59.98 39.04 -1.38
N TYR A 457 59.35 39.38 -2.52
CA TYR A 457 59.98 39.35 -3.83
C TYR A 457 60.63 40.68 -4.24
N HIS A 458 60.12 41.81 -3.74
CA HIS A 458 60.48 43.15 -4.20
C HIS A 458 61.20 44.01 -3.18
N ALA A 459 61.10 43.71 -1.88
CA ALA A 459 61.72 44.51 -0.83
C ALA A 459 62.86 43.75 -0.13
N GLN A 460 63.82 44.49 0.40
CA GLN A 460 64.92 43.93 1.21
C GLN A 460 64.47 43.57 2.62
N HIS A 461 63.39 44.19 3.11
CA HIS A 461 62.83 43.97 4.44
C HIS A 461 61.35 43.63 4.34
N VAL A 462 60.91 42.65 5.12
CA VAL A 462 59.51 42.25 5.25
C VAL A 462 58.87 43.11 6.34
N PRO A 463 57.74 43.80 6.09
CA PRO A 463 57.10 44.66 7.09
C PRO A 463 56.69 43.87 8.33
N SER A 464 56.62 44.52 9.49
CA SER A 464 56.03 43.93 10.70
C SER A 464 54.53 43.67 10.52
N VAL A 465 53.97 42.81 11.37
CA VAL A 465 52.52 42.52 11.40
C VAL A 465 51.68 43.80 11.52
N SER A 466 52.13 44.77 12.32
CA SER A 466 51.40 46.02 12.52
C SER A 466 51.40 46.92 11.29
N GLU A 467 52.51 46.94 10.55
CA GLU A 467 52.67 47.72 9.32
C GLU A 467 51.85 47.11 8.19
N LEU A 468 51.93 45.78 8.02
CA LEU A 468 51.19 45.07 6.98
C LEU A 468 49.68 45.35 7.04
N ILE A 469 49.10 45.35 8.24
CA ILE A 469 47.66 45.62 8.45
C ILE A 469 47.33 47.08 8.15
N LYS A 470 48.23 48.02 8.49
CA LYS A 470 48.02 49.47 8.32
C LYS A 470 48.11 49.93 6.88
N ILE A 471 48.88 49.23 6.04
CA ILE A 471 49.00 49.56 4.62
C ILE A 471 47.62 49.44 3.96
N SER A 472 47.03 50.55 3.56
CA SER A 472 45.76 50.53 2.82
C SER A 472 45.97 50.05 1.38
N ARG A 473 44.91 49.53 0.74
CA ARG A 473 44.98 49.05 -0.65
C ARG A 473 45.22 50.18 -1.65
N LYS A 474 44.59 51.33 -1.41
CA LYS A 474 44.75 52.55 -2.21
C LYS A 474 46.19 53.06 -2.19
N GLU A 475 46.83 53.08 -1.02
CA GLU A 475 48.22 53.52 -0.88
C GLU A 475 49.23 52.49 -1.41
N PHE A 476 48.85 51.20 -1.41
CA PHE A 476 49.70 50.13 -1.91
C PHE A 476 49.76 50.06 -3.44
N GLN A 477 48.69 50.48 -4.12
CA GLN A 477 48.56 50.43 -5.58
C GLN A 477 49.77 51.03 -6.36
N PRO A 478 50.24 52.26 -6.08
CA PRO A 478 51.38 52.83 -6.81
C PRO A 478 52.67 52.01 -6.62
N ILE A 479 52.92 51.53 -5.40
CA ILE A 479 54.08 50.70 -5.06
C ILE A 479 54.02 49.36 -5.82
N LEU A 480 52.83 48.76 -5.92
CA LEU A 480 52.63 47.52 -6.65
C LEU A 480 52.90 47.69 -8.16
N LEU A 481 52.42 48.78 -8.77
CA LEU A 481 52.64 49.06 -10.19
C LEU A 481 54.12 49.27 -10.52
N GLU A 482 54.86 49.95 -9.64
CA GLU A 482 56.30 50.12 -9.77
C GLU A 482 57.03 48.77 -9.65
N GLY A 483 56.69 47.98 -8.63
CA GLY A 483 57.27 46.65 -8.43
C GLY A 483 56.97 45.70 -9.58
N TYR A 484 55.78 45.78 -10.18
CA TYR A 484 55.43 45.02 -11.39
C TYR A 484 56.33 45.36 -12.58
N ARG A 485 56.53 46.65 -12.88
CA ARG A 485 57.43 47.08 -13.96
C ARG A 485 58.86 46.60 -13.70
N GLY A 486 59.31 46.68 -12.45
CA GLY A 486 60.58 46.12 -12.01
C GLY A 486 60.67 44.61 -12.22
N PHE A 487 59.60 43.87 -11.91
CA PHE A 487 59.50 42.42 -12.12
C PHE A 487 59.68 42.05 -13.59
N LEU A 488 58.90 42.69 -14.48
CA LEU A 488 58.96 42.43 -15.92
C LEU A 488 60.36 42.70 -16.48
N LYS A 489 60.98 43.82 -16.08
CA LYS A 489 62.34 44.19 -16.50
C LYS A 489 63.37 43.16 -16.02
N LYS A 490 63.28 42.73 -14.74
CA LYS A 490 64.19 41.75 -14.15
C LYS A 490 64.06 40.38 -14.80
N LYS A 491 62.84 39.96 -15.12
CA LYS A 491 62.55 38.65 -15.73
C LYS A 491 62.54 38.67 -17.26
N ARG A 492 62.75 39.84 -17.88
CA ARG A 492 62.73 40.07 -19.33
C ARG A 492 61.43 39.55 -19.98
N LEU A 493 60.30 39.83 -19.33
CA LEU A 493 58.98 39.39 -19.79
C LEU A 493 58.31 40.49 -20.60
N ASN A 494 57.72 40.12 -21.73
CA ASN A 494 56.83 40.98 -22.50
C ASN A 494 55.41 40.43 -22.43
N ILE A 495 54.47 41.23 -21.95
CA ILE A 495 53.08 40.83 -21.75
C ILE A 495 52.24 41.33 -22.92
N PRO A 496 51.57 40.44 -23.68
CA PRO A 496 50.73 40.85 -24.80
C PRO A 496 49.58 41.78 -24.37
N GLN A 497 49.28 42.79 -25.19
CA GLN A 497 48.18 43.72 -24.93
C GLN A 497 46.82 43.02 -24.86
N SER A 498 46.61 41.99 -25.67
CA SER A 498 45.40 41.16 -25.65
C SER A 498 45.16 40.48 -24.30
N LEU A 499 46.22 40.07 -23.60
CA LEU A 499 46.13 39.48 -22.27
C LEU A 499 45.72 40.52 -21.21
N TYR A 500 46.23 41.75 -21.33
CA TYR A 500 45.82 42.86 -20.48
C TYR A 500 44.34 43.20 -20.63
N GLU A 501 43.86 43.28 -21.87
CA GLU A 501 42.46 43.53 -22.16
C GLU A 501 41.55 42.42 -21.61
N ALA A 502 41.96 41.15 -21.76
CA ALA A 502 41.23 40.01 -21.21
C ALA A 502 41.14 40.07 -19.68
N LEU A 503 42.23 40.39 -18.99
CA LEU A 503 42.26 40.50 -17.52
C LEU A 503 41.50 41.70 -16.97
N THR A 504 41.45 42.79 -17.75
CA THR A 504 40.69 43.99 -17.39
C THR A 504 39.19 43.72 -17.49
N ARG A 505 38.76 42.93 -18.49
CA ARG A 505 37.36 42.51 -18.66
C ARG A 505 36.93 41.41 -17.68
N HIS A 506 37.89 40.65 -17.12
CA HIS A 506 37.61 39.58 -16.17
C HIS A 506 37.35 40.13 -14.77
N GLN A 507 36.16 39.85 -14.24
CA GLN A 507 35.80 40.09 -12.83
C GLN A 507 35.66 38.76 -12.10
N SER A 508 36.25 38.66 -10.91
CA SER A 508 36.09 37.48 -10.05
C SER A 508 34.64 37.27 -9.64
N VAL A 509 34.18 36.01 -9.75
CA VAL A 509 32.83 35.59 -9.39
C VAL A 509 32.66 35.50 -7.87
N THR A 510 33.74 35.24 -7.12
CA THR A 510 33.69 35.17 -5.66
C THR A 510 33.83 36.51 -4.95
N GLY A 511 34.10 37.59 -5.70
CA GLY A 511 34.13 38.94 -5.17
C GLY A 511 35.28 39.20 -4.22
N TRP A 512 36.42 38.52 -4.40
CA TRP A 512 37.64 38.89 -3.68
C TRP A 512 38.23 40.20 -4.21
N GLU A 513 37.93 40.59 -5.45
CA GLU A 513 38.41 41.85 -6.04
C GLU A 513 37.79 43.07 -5.35
N ASP A 514 38.62 44.04 -4.99
CA ASP A 514 38.21 45.36 -4.51
C ASP A 514 38.33 46.42 -5.63
N PRO A 515 37.75 47.63 -5.49
CA PRO A 515 37.85 48.69 -6.49
C PRO A 515 39.28 49.16 -6.82
N TYR A 516 40.27 48.74 -6.03
CA TYR A 516 41.69 49.11 -6.20
C TYR A 516 42.53 47.97 -6.77
N THR A 517 41.92 46.82 -7.09
CA THR A 517 42.60 45.65 -7.63
C THR A 517 42.92 45.87 -9.11
N THR A 518 44.21 45.83 -9.44
CA THR A 518 44.71 46.15 -10.80
C THR A 518 44.97 44.90 -11.65
N PRO A 519 44.92 45.00 -13.00
CA PRO A 519 45.34 43.91 -13.88
C PRO A 519 46.79 43.45 -13.64
N GLU A 520 47.68 44.36 -13.30
CA GLU A 520 49.08 44.09 -12.95
C GLU A 520 49.20 43.24 -11.69
N GLU A 521 48.38 43.54 -10.67
CA GLU A 521 48.30 42.71 -9.48
C GLU A 521 47.80 41.30 -9.85
N LYS A 522 46.73 41.20 -10.64
CA LYS A 522 46.20 39.90 -11.10
C LYS A 522 47.27 39.07 -11.82
N LEU A 523 48.14 39.69 -12.61
CA LEU A 523 49.26 39.03 -13.30
C LEU A 523 50.37 38.57 -12.35
N LEU A 524 50.85 39.46 -11.48
CA LEU A 524 51.92 39.11 -10.51
C LEU A 524 51.52 37.92 -9.65
N LEU A 525 50.27 37.88 -9.21
CA LEU A 525 49.74 36.82 -8.39
C LEU A 525 49.72 35.48 -9.12
N LYS A 526 49.33 35.46 -10.39
CA LYS A 526 49.41 34.24 -11.22
C LYS A 526 50.87 33.79 -11.40
N PHE A 527 51.80 34.73 -11.59
CA PHE A 527 53.21 34.38 -11.71
C PHE A 527 53.81 33.85 -10.41
N TRP A 528 53.54 34.46 -9.26
CA TRP A 528 54.01 33.95 -7.97
C TRP A 528 53.38 32.61 -7.60
N PHE A 529 52.13 32.36 -8.01
CA PHE A 529 51.52 31.03 -7.87
C PHE A 529 52.28 29.96 -8.65
N LEU A 530 52.72 30.26 -9.89
CA LEU A 530 53.47 29.30 -10.71
C LEU A 530 54.92 29.11 -10.26
N LEU A 531 55.48 30.07 -9.53
CA LEU A 531 56.85 30.02 -9.00
C LEU A 531 56.97 29.24 -7.69
N ASP A 532 55.89 29.22 -6.89
CA ASP A 532 55.78 28.50 -5.62
C ASP A 532 55.19 27.10 -5.86
#